data_AF-D1M8Y9-F1
#
_entry.id   AF-D1M8Y9-F1
#
_cell.length_a   1.000
_cell.length_b   1.000
_cell.length_c   1.000
_cell.angle_alpha   90.00
_cell.angle_beta   90.00
_cell.angle_gamma   90.00
#
_symmetry.space_group_name_H-M   'P 1'
#
loop_
_entity.id
_entity.type
_entity.pdbx_description
1 polymer ?
#
loop_
_entity_poly.entity_id
_entity_poly.type
_entity_poly.pdbx_seq_one_letter_code
_entity_poly.pdbx_strand_id
1 'polypeptide(L)'
;IGAANNLLAAMLDNHIFQGNALNIDPRKITWRRCVDMNDRQLRNVVDGLGGKTNGTPREDGYDITVASEIMAVLCLASDINDLKQRLSRIIVGYTYGKASEQKPVTAGDLHAEGAMTALLKDALKPNLVQTLEHVPAIVHGGPFANIAHGCNSVTATKLAMKLADYTITEAGFGADLGAEKFLDIKCRMAGLKPNAVVIVATVRALKYNGGVPKADLNNENLEALEKGLPNLLKHVSNIKNVYKLPCVVAINAFPTDTKAELDLVESKCRELGVNVALSEVWAKGGLGG
;
A
#
# COMPACT_ATOMS: atom_id res chain seq x y z
N ILE A 1 12.49 0.69 9.44
CA ILE A 1 11.44 1.70 9.18
C ILE A 1 11.03 2.42 10.45
N GLY A 2 10.45 1.74 11.44
CA GLY A 2 10.04 2.39 12.70
C GLY A 2 11.16 3.17 13.40
N ALA A 3 12.39 2.63 13.41
CA ALA A 3 13.57 3.33 13.93
C ALA A 3 13.86 4.66 13.19
N ALA A 4 13.78 4.69 11.85
CA ALA A 4 14.01 5.91 11.08
C ALA A 4 12.89 6.94 11.29
N ASN A 5 11.63 6.49 11.37
CA ASN A 5 10.48 7.36 11.67
C ASN A 5 10.63 8.04 13.04
N ASN A 6 10.96 7.24 14.05
CA ASN A 6 11.06 7.73 15.42
C ASN A 6 12.36 8.51 15.67
N LEU A 7 13.42 8.26 14.89
CA LEU A 7 14.59 9.14 14.85
C LEU A 7 14.20 10.54 14.37
N LEU A 8 13.41 10.67 13.28
CA LEU A 8 12.96 11.97 12.79
C LEU A 8 12.11 12.71 13.83
N ALA A 9 11.18 12.00 14.49
CA ALA A 9 10.39 12.57 15.58
C ALA A 9 11.27 13.05 16.74
N ALA A 10 12.27 12.25 17.14
CA ALA A 10 13.21 12.64 18.20
C ALA A 10 14.08 13.84 17.81
N MET A 11 14.57 13.89 16.57
CA MET A 11 15.36 15.03 16.06
C MET A 11 14.53 16.31 15.98
N LEU A 12 13.25 16.20 15.60
CA LEU A 12 12.31 17.32 15.55
C LEU A 12 12.09 17.93 16.94
N ASP A 13 11.74 17.12 17.94
CA ASP A 13 11.50 17.62 19.29
C ASP A 13 12.81 18.11 19.94
N ASN A 14 13.94 17.45 19.66
CA ASN A 14 15.26 17.93 20.10
C ASN A 14 15.62 19.29 19.49
N HIS A 15 15.34 19.50 18.19
CA HIS A 15 15.58 20.80 17.56
C HIS A 15 14.80 21.93 18.22
N ILE A 16 13.53 21.68 18.55
CA ILE A 16 12.70 22.63 19.30
C ILE A 16 13.30 22.89 20.68
N PHE A 17 13.67 21.83 21.40
CA PHE A 17 14.25 21.91 22.74
C PHE A 17 15.58 22.70 22.78
N GLN A 18 16.45 22.52 21.78
CA GLN A 18 17.78 23.16 21.73
C GLN A 18 17.76 24.63 21.27
N GLY A 19 16.58 25.20 21.01
CA GLY A 19 16.42 26.62 20.68
C GLY A 19 15.53 26.91 19.48
N ASN A 20 14.99 25.88 18.82
CA ASN A 20 14.00 26.01 17.75
C ASN A 20 14.39 27.02 16.66
N ALA A 21 15.62 26.95 16.15
CA ALA A 21 16.14 27.92 15.17
C ALA A 21 15.34 27.96 13.85
N LEU A 22 14.57 26.90 13.56
CA LEU A 22 13.67 26.82 12.40
C LEU A 22 12.29 27.42 12.69
N ASN A 23 12.06 27.92 13.90
CA ASN A 23 10.82 28.56 14.33
C ASN A 23 9.58 27.67 14.12
N ILE A 24 9.72 26.37 14.39
CA ILE A 24 8.64 25.37 14.26
C ILE A 24 7.55 25.67 15.29
N ASP A 25 6.29 25.68 14.86
CA ASP A 25 5.15 25.75 15.77
C ASP A 25 4.80 24.32 16.24
N PRO A 26 4.96 23.96 17.54
CA PRO A 26 4.69 22.61 18.03
C PRO A 26 3.24 22.14 17.82
N ARG A 27 2.31 23.08 17.59
CA ARG A 27 0.88 22.81 17.33
C ARG A 27 0.62 22.50 15.85
N LYS A 28 1.62 22.66 14.99
CA LYS A 28 1.56 22.46 13.53
C LYS A 28 2.53 21.39 13.05
N ILE A 29 3.01 20.54 13.96
CA ILE A 29 3.73 19.32 13.60
C ILE A 29 2.74 18.34 12.98
N THR A 30 3.05 17.88 11.78
CA THR A 30 2.27 16.84 11.08
C THR A 30 2.92 15.47 11.21
N TRP A 31 4.21 15.43 11.54
CA TRP A 31 4.93 14.17 11.73
C TRP A 31 4.53 13.48 13.04
N ARG A 32 4.03 12.26 12.93
CA ARG A 32 3.62 11.41 14.05
C ARG A 32 4.67 10.34 14.33
N ARG A 33 4.70 9.84 15.56
CA ARG A 33 5.52 8.66 15.91
C ARG A 33 4.89 7.39 15.36
N CYS A 34 5.60 6.26 15.42
CA CYS A 34 5.02 4.99 15.00
C CYS A 34 5.49 3.80 15.84
N VAL A 35 4.65 2.76 15.88
CA VAL A 35 4.96 1.47 16.47
C VAL A 35 4.23 0.37 15.69
N ASP A 36 4.84 -0.80 15.51
CA ASP A 36 4.19 -1.92 14.81
C ASP A 36 3.39 -2.79 15.79
N MET A 37 2.38 -2.18 16.41
CA MET A 37 1.46 -2.81 17.37
C MET A 37 0.06 -2.21 17.20
N ASN A 38 -0.96 -3.03 17.41
CA ASN A 38 -2.35 -2.59 17.43
C ASN A 38 -2.69 -1.93 18.78
N ASP A 39 -2.03 -0.80 19.08
CA ASP A 39 -2.19 -0.09 20.34
C ASP A 39 -3.06 1.17 20.18
N ARG A 40 -4.32 1.07 20.62
CA ARG A 40 -5.26 2.20 20.57
C ARG A 40 -4.91 3.32 21.55
N GLN A 41 -4.14 3.03 22.61
CA GLN A 41 -3.84 3.96 23.70
C GLN A 41 -2.94 5.11 23.22
N LEU A 42 -2.13 4.86 22.20
CA LEU A 42 -1.16 5.81 21.66
C LEU A 42 -1.71 6.69 20.54
N ARG A 43 -3.00 6.57 20.19
CA ARG A 43 -3.61 7.35 19.09
C ARG A 43 -3.54 8.85 19.32
N ASN A 44 -3.77 9.29 20.56
CA ASN A 44 -3.69 10.69 20.96
C ASN A 44 -2.97 10.75 22.30
N VAL A 45 -1.85 11.46 22.36
CA VAL A 45 -1.04 11.63 23.56
C VAL A 45 -0.63 13.09 23.72
N VAL A 46 -0.22 13.44 24.94
CA VAL A 46 0.54 14.66 25.21
C VAL A 46 1.92 14.21 25.68
N ASP A 47 2.96 14.64 25.00
CA ASP A 47 4.36 14.32 25.33
C ASP A 47 5.13 15.58 25.76
N GLY A 48 6.44 15.46 25.98
CA GLY A 48 7.28 16.59 26.43
C GLY A 48 6.93 17.14 27.82
N LEU A 49 6.23 16.36 28.63
CA LEU A 49 5.85 16.71 30.01
C LEU A 49 7.03 16.58 30.99
N GLY A 50 6.83 17.00 32.24
CA GLY A 50 7.82 16.84 33.31
C GLY A 50 8.76 18.03 33.48
N GLY A 51 8.42 19.21 32.96
CA GLY A 51 9.17 20.45 33.16
C GLY A 51 10.27 20.71 32.12
N LYS A 52 10.95 21.86 32.24
CA LYS A 52 11.83 22.41 31.19
C LYS A 52 12.96 21.48 30.75
N THR A 53 13.43 20.57 31.60
CA THR A 53 14.54 19.65 31.26
C THR A 53 14.09 18.47 30.39
N ASN A 54 12.78 18.25 30.22
CA ASN A 54 12.22 17.04 29.61
C ASN A 54 11.55 17.29 28.24
N GLY A 55 11.53 18.53 27.76
CA GLY A 55 11.02 18.87 26.43
C GLY A 55 10.10 20.09 26.41
N THR A 56 9.32 20.18 25.33
CA THR A 56 8.26 21.19 25.14
C THR A 56 6.93 20.44 25.01
N PRO A 57 5.95 20.67 25.89
CA PRO A 57 4.67 19.98 25.82
C PRO A 57 3.95 20.22 24.49
N ARG A 58 3.45 19.15 23.86
CA ARG A 58 2.60 19.23 22.66
C ARG A 58 1.67 18.03 22.56
N GLU A 59 0.64 18.17 21.73
CA GLU A 59 -0.17 17.04 21.30
C GLU A 59 0.60 16.22 20.25
N ASP A 60 0.52 14.90 20.36
CA ASP A 60 1.13 13.96 19.43
C ASP A 60 0.27 12.71 19.26
N GLY A 61 0.72 11.78 18.43
CA GLY A 61 0.18 10.43 18.43
C GLY A 61 1.05 9.46 17.65
N TYR A 62 0.65 8.20 17.72
CA TYR A 62 1.32 7.12 17.02
C TYR A 62 0.42 6.55 15.94
N ASP A 63 1.06 6.20 14.83
CA ASP A 63 0.46 5.37 13.79
C ASP A 63 1.11 3.99 13.77
N ILE A 64 0.43 3.01 13.17
CA ILE A 64 1.07 1.72 12.90
C ILE A 64 2.22 1.90 11.90
N THR A 65 3.35 1.23 12.08
CA THR A 65 4.59 1.49 11.31
C THR A 65 4.39 1.48 9.78
N VAL A 66 3.51 0.63 9.26
CA VAL A 66 3.20 0.53 7.83
C VAL A 66 2.44 1.74 7.25
N ALA A 67 1.87 2.59 8.12
CA ALA A 67 1.23 3.85 7.76
C ALA A 67 2.23 5.02 7.63
N SER A 68 3.47 4.86 8.10
CA SER A 68 4.51 5.88 8.02
C SER A 68 4.83 6.25 6.58
N GLU A 69 5.04 7.55 6.29
CA GLU A 69 5.53 8.00 5.00
C GLU A 69 6.91 7.40 4.66
N ILE A 70 7.71 7.02 5.68
CA ILE A 70 8.97 6.30 5.49
C ILE A 70 8.73 4.96 4.76
N MET A 71 7.64 4.26 5.05
CA MET A 71 7.26 3.02 4.34
C MET A 71 6.94 3.31 2.88
N ALA A 72 6.14 4.35 2.60
CA ALA A 72 5.80 4.74 1.24
C ALA A 72 7.05 5.17 0.43
N VAL A 73 7.94 5.96 1.05
CA VAL A 73 9.21 6.39 0.47
C VAL A 73 10.11 5.20 0.17
N LEU A 74 10.27 4.26 1.10
CA LEU A 74 11.05 3.03 0.87
C LEU A 74 10.48 2.21 -0.29
N CYS A 75 9.15 2.13 -0.41
CA CYS A 75 8.51 1.37 -1.47
C CYS A 75 8.60 2.04 -2.84
N LEU A 76 8.83 3.36 -2.91
CA LEU A 76 8.92 4.11 -4.18
C LEU A 76 10.35 4.47 -4.58
N ALA A 77 11.33 4.29 -3.70
CA ALA A 77 12.73 4.58 -3.99
C ALA A 77 13.29 3.64 -5.08
N SER A 78 14.03 4.19 -6.05
CA SER A 78 14.76 3.40 -7.06
C SER A 78 16.08 2.82 -6.56
N ASP A 79 16.73 3.52 -5.64
CA ASP A 79 18.05 3.24 -5.09
C ASP A 79 18.27 4.05 -3.79
N ILE A 80 19.43 3.89 -3.17
CA ILE A 80 19.74 4.53 -1.88
C ILE A 80 19.87 6.06 -1.97
N ASN A 81 20.24 6.61 -3.13
CA ASN A 81 20.35 8.05 -3.32
C ASN A 81 18.96 8.66 -3.49
N ASP A 82 18.10 8.02 -4.30
CA ASP A 82 16.68 8.40 -4.41
C ASP A 82 15.97 8.27 -3.06
N LEU A 83 16.25 7.22 -2.29
CA LEU A 83 15.75 7.08 -0.92
C LEU A 83 16.11 8.30 -0.06
N LYS A 84 17.40 8.67 -0.01
CA LYS A 84 17.87 9.83 0.76
C LYS A 84 17.20 11.14 0.32
N GLN A 85 17.08 11.37 -0.98
CA GLN A 85 16.45 12.57 -1.55
C GLN A 85 14.94 12.64 -1.31
N ARG A 86 14.26 11.49 -1.23
CA ARG A 86 12.84 11.42 -0.85
C ARG A 86 12.67 11.71 0.63
N LEU A 87 13.50 11.10 1.48
CA LEU A 87 13.50 11.34 2.91
C LEU A 87 13.71 12.81 3.24
N SER A 88 14.63 13.50 2.56
CA SER A 88 14.89 14.93 2.80
C SER A 88 13.71 15.86 2.49
N ARG A 89 12.79 15.44 1.61
CA ARG A 89 11.64 16.23 1.16
C ARG A 89 10.40 16.05 2.04
N ILE A 90 10.42 15.12 3.00
CA ILE A 90 9.32 14.89 3.93
C ILE A 90 9.06 16.17 4.72
N ILE A 91 7.81 16.65 4.70
CA ILE A 91 7.38 17.79 5.51
C ILE A 91 6.98 17.27 6.89
N VAL A 92 7.61 17.82 7.92
CA VAL A 92 7.41 17.40 9.32
C VAL A 92 6.50 18.34 10.10
N GLY A 93 6.34 19.57 9.64
CA GLY A 93 5.47 20.57 10.24
C GLY A 93 5.65 21.93 9.59
N TYR A 94 5.18 22.96 10.28
CA TYR A 94 5.19 24.33 9.77
C TYR A 94 5.73 25.30 10.82
N THR A 95 6.27 26.42 10.33
CA THR A 95 6.73 27.50 11.21
C THR A 95 5.56 28.24 11.88
N TYR A 96 5.84 29.03 12.91
CA TYR A 96 4.89 30.05 13.38
C TYR A 96 4.52 31.04 12.27
N GLY A 97 3.35 31.66 12.39
CA GLY A 97 2.86 32.70 11.46
C GLY A 97 1.40 32.48 11.05
N LYS A 98 0.86 33.44 10.27
CA LYS A 98 -0.46 33.27 9.63
C LYS A 98 -0.36 32.18 8.56
N ALA A 99 -1.47 31.51 8.23
CA ALA A 99 -1.47 30.43 7.24
C ALA A 99 -0.84 30.82 5.88
N SER A 100 -0.96 32.09 5.46
CA SER A 100 -0.34 32.63 4.24
C SER A 100 1.19 32.83 4.32
N GLU A 101 1.77 32.78 5.52
CA GLU A 101 3.18 33.07 5.81
C GLU A 101 3.94 31.84 6.32
N GLN A 102 3.21 30.79 6.73
CA GLN A 102 3.78 29.55 7.24
C GLN A 102 4.67 28.90 6.18
N LYS A 103 5.90 28.55 6.59
CA LYS A 103 6.82 27.81 5.75
C LYS A 103 6.81 26.34 6.15
N PRO A 104 6.80 25.40 5.19
CA PRO A 104 6.98 23.99 5.49
C PRO A 104 8.41 23.78 6.02
N VAL A 105 8.52 22.95 7.05
CA VAL A 105 9.81 22.47 7.57
C VAL A 105 9.95 21.02 7.17
N THR A 106 11.11 20.68 6.61
CA THR A 106 11.39 19.35 6.07
C THR A 106 12.35 18.55 6.95
N ALA A 107 12.41 17.24 6.74
CA ALA A 107 13.44 16.40 7.36
C ALA A 107 14.87 16.80 6.92
N GLY A 108 15.02 17.37 5.72
CA GLY A 108 16.29 17.93 5.24
C GLY A 108 16.72 19.19 6.01
N ASP A 109 15.78 20.05 6.40
CA ASP A 109 16.06 21.23 7.25
C ASP A 109 16.54 20.82 8.65
N LEU A 110 16.13 19.63 9.12
CA LEU A 110 16.59 19.01 10.36
C LEU A 110 17.87 18.18 10.18
N HIS A 111 18.41 18.08 8.96
CA HIS A 111 19.56 17.23 8.61
C HIS A 111 19.40 15.74 9.00
N ALA A 112 18.16 15.24 8.97
CA ALA A 112 17.84 13.89 9.42
C ALA A 112 18.00 12.82 8.30
N GLU A 113 18.01 13.21 7.04
CA GLU A 113 17.92 12.31 5.89
C GLU A 113 19.09 11.34 5.79
N GLY A 114 20.31 11.77 6.14
CA GLY A 114 21.49 10.90 6.12
C GLY A 114 21.40 9.78 7.15
N ALA A 115 21.02 10.12 8.38
CA ALA A 115 20.90 9.16 9.48
C ALA A 115 19.72 8.19 9.26
N MET A 116 18.58 8.70 8.79
CA MET A 116 17.46 7.84 8.38
C MET A 116 17.84 6.89 7.25
N THR A 117 18.58 7.36 6.24
CA THR A 117 19.07 6.51 5.15
C THR A 117 20.00 5.42 5.67
N ALA A 118 20.89 5.74 6.61
CA ALA A 118 21.78 4.75 7.22
C ALA A 118 21.00 3.63 7.95
N LEU A 119 19.96 3.98 8.71
CA LEU A 119 19.06 3.01 9.37
C LEU A 119 18.26 2.13 8.39
N LEU A 120 18.11 2.57 7.15
CA LEU A 120 17.36 1.86 6.11
C LEU A 120 18.25 1.16 5.09
N LYS A 121 19.58 1.29 5.18
CA LYS A 121 20.54 0.78 4.19
C LYS A 121 20.31 -0.69 3.85
N ASP A 122 20.25 -1.55 4.86
CA ASP A 122 20.03 -2.98 4.65
C ASP A 122 18.56 -3.31 4.42
N ALA A 123 17.66 -2.55 5.04
CA ALA A 123 16.22 -2.68 4.86
C ALA A 123 15.72 -2.30 3.45
N LEU A 124 16.57 -1.67 2.62
CA LEU A 124 16.26 -1.38 1.21
C LEU A 124 16.49 -2.60 0.29
N LYS A 125 17.21 -3.63 0.76
CA LYS A 125 17.52 -4.85 0.00
C LYS A 125 16.29 -5.77 -0.02
N PRO A 126 15.76 -6.16 -1.20
CA PRO A 126 14.63 -7.07 -1.27
C PRO A 126 14.92 -8.44 -0.64
N ASN A 127 13.95 -9.02 0.08
CA ASN A 127 14.10 -10.32 0.73
C ASN A 127 13.63 -11.44 -0.20
N LEU A 128 14.53 -12.38 -0.51
CA LEU A 128 14.19 -13.59 -1.26
C LEU A 128 13.69 -14.69 -0.32
N VAL A 129 12.56 -15.27 -0.66
CA VAL A 129 11.97 -16.47 -0.06
C VAL A 129 11.46 -17.39 -1.17
N GLN A 130 10.69 -18.42 -0.84
CA GLN A 130 10.12 -19.35 -1.81
C GLN A 130 8.68 -19.72 -1.45
N THR A 131 7.89 -20.11 -2.45
CA THR A 131 6.57 -20.72 -2.26
C THR A 131 6.69 -22.19 -1.79
N LEU A 132 5.56 -22.85 -1.52
CA LEU A 132 5.53 -24.29 -1.19
C LEU A 132 6.06 -25.18 -2.32
N GLU A 133 6.01 -24.70 -3.56
CA GLU A 133 6.49 -25.41 -4.76
C GLU A 133 7.86 -24.89 -5.22
N HIS A 134 8.61 -24.25 -4.30
CA HIS A 134 9.97 -23.76 -4.55
C HIS A 134 10.08 -22.68 -5.64
N VAL A 135 8.98 -21.99 -5.96
CA VAL A 135 9.02 -20.82 -6.85
C VAL A 135 9.64 -19.64 -6.09
N PRO A 136 10.66 -18.95 -6.64
CA PRO A 136 11.25 -17.77 -6.01
C PRO A 136 10.20 -16.68 -5.77
N ALA A 137 10.18 -16.12 -4.56
CA ALA A 137 9.28 -15.02 -4.19
C ALA A 137 10.04 -13.91 -3.48
N ILE A 138 9.76 -12.65 -3.82
CA ILE A 138 10.38 -11.49 -3.19
C ILE A 138 9.36 -10.76 -2.32
N VAL A 139 9.60 -10.71 -1.01
CA VAL A 139 8.72 -10.03 -0.04
C VAL A 139 9.41 -8.78 0.49
N HIS A 140 8.95 -7.60 0.05
CA HIS A 140 9.62 -6.35 0.39
C HIS A 140 8.70 -5.12 0.30
N GLY A 141 8.62 -4.37 1.40
CA GLY A 141 7.71 -3.23 1.53
C GLY A 141 6.28 -3.65 1.83
N GLY A 142 5.49 -2.72 2.36
CA GLY A 142 4.08 -2.95 2.70
C GLY A 142 3.41 -1.67 3.18
N PRO A 143 3.25 -0.65 2.31
CA PRO A 143 2.51 0.55 2.65
C PRO A 143 1.00 0.27 2.62
N PHE A 144 0.25 1.06 3.36
CA PHE A 144 -1.22 1.06 3.23
C PHE A 144 -1.69 1.40 1.81
N ALA A 145 -2.86 0.89 1.43
CA ALA A 145 -3.49 1.12 0.13
C ALA A 145 -4.55 2.24 0.15
N ASN A 146 -4.83 2.85 1.30
CA ASN A 146 -5.72 4.01 1.44
C ASN A 146 -4.94 5.33 1.44
N ILE A 147 -4.09 5.56 2.45
CA ILE A 147 -3.25 6.77 2.61
C ILE A 147 -1.96 6.72 1.78
N ALA A 148 -1.61 5.55 1.25
CA ALA A 148 -0.48 5.35 0.36
C ALA A 148 -0.90 4.45 -0.83
N HIS A 149 0.09 3.96 -1.59
CA HIS A 149 -0.12 3.31 -2.88
C HIS A 149 -0.31 1.79 -2.81
N GLY A 150 -0.17 1.15 -1.64
CA GLY A 150 -0.57 -0.25 -1.45
C GLY A 150 0.21 -1.30 -2.24
N CYS A 151 1.46 -1.04 -2.63
CA CYS A 151 2.26 -1.97 -3.42
C CYS A 151 3.57 -2.35 -2.70
N ASN A 152 4.13 -3.49 -3.03
CA ASN A 152 5.51 -3.83 -2.68
C ASN A 152 6.51 -2.84 -3.31
N SER A 153 7.77 -2.87 -2.89
CA SER A 153 8.76 -1.89 -3.34
C SER A 153 9.07 -1.93 -4.85
N VAL A 154 9.42 -0.78 -5.40
CA VAL A 154 9.96 -0.62 -6.77
C VAL A 154 11.22 -1.45 -6.96
N THR A 155 12.15 -1.44 -6.00
CA THR A 155 13.39 -2.23 -6.06
C THR A 155 13.13 -3.72 -6.22
N ALA A 156 12.17 -4.27 -5.48
CA ALA A 156 11.79 -5.69 -5.58
C ALA A 156 11.16 -6.02 -6.95
N THR A 157 10.21 -5.21 -7.42
CA THR A 157 9.59 -5.44 -8.73
C THR A 157 10.61 -5.35 -9.86
N LYS A 158 11.49 -4.35 -9.84
CA LYS A 158 12.55 -4.21 -10.86
C LYS A 158 13.55 -5.35 -10.81
N LEU A 159 13.95 -5.79 -9.62
CA LEU A 159 14.85 -6.94 -9.46
C LEU A 159 14.24 -8.21 -10.05
N ALA A 160 12.98 -8.52 -9.71
CA ALA A 160 12.27 -9.67 -10.25
C ALA A 160 12.18 -9.62 -11.79
N MET A 161 11.84 -8.46 -12.36
CA MET A 161 11.75 -8.27 -13.82
C MET A 161 13.09 -8.43 -14.55
N LYS A 162 14.21 -8.33 -13.84
CA LYS A 162 15.55 -8.55 -14.41
C LYS A 162 16.02 -10.00 -14.29
N LEU A 163 15.42 -10.78 -13.40
CA LEU A 163 15.84 -12.15 -13.08
C LEU A 163 14.90 -13.22 -13.61
N ALA A 164 13.66 -12.88 -13.98
CA ALA A 164 12.64 -13.81 -14.43
C ALA A 164 11.95 -13.33 -15.71
N ASP A 165 11.46 -14.28 -16.51
CA ASP A 165 10.70 -14.00 -17.72
C ASP A 165 9.33 -13.37 -17.41
N TYR A 166 8.71 -13.79 -16.30
CA TYR A 166 7.45 -13.26 -15.79
C TYR A 166 7.61 -12.82 -14.34
N THR A 167 7.17 -11.60 -14.04
CA THR A 167 7.09 -11.07 -12.67
C THR A 167 5.63 -10.80 -12.32
N ILE A 168 5.10 -11.59 -11.40
CA ILE A 168 3.75 -11.40 -10.86
C ILE A 168 3.87 -10.54 -9.61
N THR A 169 3.06 -9.48 -9.54
CA THR A 169 2.98 -8.57 -8.39
C THR A 169 1.52 -8.20 -8.16
N GLU A 170 1.22 -7.71 -6.96
CA GLU A 170 -0.13 -7.31 -6.56
C GLU A 170 -0.16 -5.89 -5.99
N ALA A 171 -1.38 -5.38 -5.78
CA ALA A 171 -1.65 -4.13 -5.08
C ALA A 171 -2.86 -4.34 -4.15
N GLY A 172 -2.85 -3.68 -2.99
CA GLY A 172 -3.86 -3.88 -1.96
C GLY A 172 -5.24 -3.30 -2.31
N PHE A 173 -6.29 -3.87 -1.71
CA PHE A 173 -7.71 -3.58 -2.00
C PHE A 173 -8.14 -3.93 -3.44
N GLY A 174 -9.25 -3.36 -3.92
CA GLY A 174 -9.78 -3.56 -5.26
C GLY A 174 -9.04 -2.73 -6.32
N ALA A 175 -9.37 -2.95 -7.60
CA ALA A 175 -8.73 -2.26 -8.71
C ALA A 175 -9.05 -0.75 -8.78
N ASP A 176 -10.07 -0.30 -8.05
CA ASP A 176 -10.43 1.11 -7.83
C ASP A 176 -9.43 1.86 -6.92
N LEU A 177 -8.68 1.14 -6.08
CA LEU A 177 -7.66 1.73 -5.20
C LEU A 177 -6.27 1.19 -5.54
N GLY A 178 -6.05 -0.11 -5.40
CA GLY A 178 -4.73 -0.72 -5.56
C GLY A 178 -4.20 -0.61 -6.99
N ALA A 179 -5.00 -1.07 -7.96
CA ALA A 179 -4.56 -1.05 -9.36
C ALA A 179 -4.43 0.37 -9.91
N GLU A 180 -5.37 1.27 -9.60
CA GLU A 180 -5.26 2.70 -9.93
C GLU A 180 -3.94 3.28 -9.41
N LYS A 181 -3.63 3.15 -8.11
CA LYS A 181 -2.39 3.67 -7.53
C LYS A 181 -1.14 2.96 -8.05
N PHE A 182 -1.23 1.67 -8.36
CA PHE A 182 -0.12 0.94 -9.00
C PHE A 182 0.18 1.53 -10.38
N LEU A 183 -0.83 1.82 -11.19
CA LEU A 183 -0.68 2.35 -12.54
C LEU A 183 -0.33 3.85 -12.55
N ASP A 184 -1.06 4.65 -11.77
CA ASP A 184 -0.94 6.10 -11.78
C ASP A 184 0.17 6.61 -10.87
N ILE A 185 0.61 5.88 -9.84
CA ILE A 185 1.73 6.28 -8.97
C ILE A 185 2.96 5.42 -9.26
N LYS A 186 2.92 4.12 -8.97
CA LYS A 186 4.11 3.26 -9.00
C LYS A 186 4.67 3.12 -10.43
N CYS A 187 3.84 2.83 -11.43
CA CYS A 187 4.30 2.68 -12.81
C CYS A 187 4.85 3.98 -13.38
N ARG A 188 4.17 5.10 -13.16
CA ARG A 188 4.65 6.44 -13.56
C ARG A 188 6.00 6.78 -12.92
N MET A 189 6.16 6.58 -11.62
CA MET A 189 7.42 6.90 -10.93
C MET A 189 8.56 5.96 -11.28
N ALA A 190 8.27 4.67 -11.49
CA ALA A 190 9.29 3.65 -11.71
C ALA A 190 9.57 3.33 -13.18
N GLY A 191 8.77 3.87 -14.11
CA GLY A 191 8.84 3.56 -15.55
C GLY A 191 8.43 2.12 -15.86
N LEU A 192 7.48 1.57 -15.10
CA LEU A 192 6.98 0.21 -15.31
C LEU A 192 5.81 0.21 -16.30
N LYS A 193 5.70 -0.84 -17.10
CA LYS A 193 4.59 -1.04 -18.03
C LYS A 193 4.05 -2.46 -17.89
N PRO A 194 2.89 -2.65 -17.22
CA PRO A 194 2.29 -3.96 -17.07
C PRO A 194 1.92 -4.57 -18.42
N ASN A 195 2.20 -5.86 -18.59
CA ASN A 195 1.88 -6.58 -19.82
C ASN A 195 0.49 -7.23 -19.77
N ALA A 196 -0.02 -7.52 -18.57
CA ALA A 196 -1.36 -8.06 -18.33
C ALA A 196 -1.80 -7.76 -16.90
N VAL A 197 -3.12 -7.81 -16.66
CA VAL A 197 -3.73 -7.65 -15.34
C VAL A 197 -4.64 -8.83 -15.06
N VAL A 198 -4.47 -9.46 -13.90
CA VAL A 198 -5.40 -10.48 -13.40
C VAL A 198 -6.35 -9.82 -12.41
N ILE A 199 -7.66 -9.91 -12.67
CA ILE A 199 -8.70 -9.41 -11.76
C ILE A 199 -9.29 -10.62 -11.05
N VAL A 200 -9.01 -10.75 -9.75
CA VAL A 200 -9.50 -11.87 -8.95
C VAL A 200 -10.93 -11.60 -8.48
N ALA A 201 -11.81 -12.59 -8.58
CA ALA A 201 -13.15 -12.55 -8.03
C ALA A 201 -13.56 -13.92 -7.46
N THR A 202 -14.66 -13.93 -6.70
CA THR A 202 -15.32 -15.16 -6.21
C THR A 202 -16.82 -15.02 -6.38
N VAL A 203 -17.52 -16.13 -6.65
CA VAL A 203 -18.99 -16.14 -6.76
C VAL A 203 -19.64 -15.59 -5.49
N ARG A 204 -19.11 -15.98 -4.32
CA ARG A 204 -19.57 -15.50 -3.02
C ARG A 204 -19.42 -13.98 -2.86
N ALA A 205 -18.30 -13.39 -3.26
CA ALA A 205 -18.10 -11.94 -3.17
C ALA A 205 -19.06 -11.18 -4.11
N LEU A 206 -19.34 -11.73 -5.30
CA LEU A 206 -20.30 -11.15 -6.22
C LEU A 206 -21.72 -11.24 -5.68
N LYS A 207 -22.15 -12.39 -5.14
CA LYS A 207 -23.46 -12.50 -4.44
C LYS A 207 -23.59 -11.51 -3.28
N TYR A 208 -22.51 -11.29 -2.52
CA TYR A 208 -22.48 -10.27 -1.46
C TYR A 208 -22.70 -8.85 -2.00
N ASN A 209 -22.03 -8.49 -3.09
CA ASN A 209 -22.28 -7.22 -3.78
C ASN A 209 -23.72 -7.11 -4.31
N GLY A 210 -24.36 -8.24 -4.62
CA GLY A 210 -25.78 -8.34 -4.96
C GLY A 210 -26.75 -8.24 -3.77
N GLY A 211 -26.24 -8.09 -2.55
CA GLY A 211 -27.03 -7.90 -1.33
C GLY A 211 -27.21 -9.14 -0.45
N VAL A 212 -26.58 -10.27 -0.76
CA VAL A 212 -26.69 -11.48 0.08
C VAL A 212 -25.90 -11.28 1.38
N PRO A 213 -26.51 -11.48 2.56
CA PRO A 213 -25.79 -11.42 3.82
C PRO A 213 -24.67 -12.46 3.90
N LYS A 214 -23.61 -12.16 4.65
CA LYS A 214 -22.41 -13.03 4.76
C LYS A 214 -22.74 -14.47 5.18
N ALA A 215 -23.77 -14.66 6.00
CA ALA A 215 -24.18 -15.97 6.50
C ALA A 215 -24.77 -16.88 5.40
N ASP A 216 -25.32 -16.31 4.33
CA ASP A 216 -26.13 -17.04 3.34
C ASP A 216 -25.40 -17.25 2.00
N LEU A 217 -24.12 -16.86 1.92
CA LEU A 217 -23.33 -16.87 0.67
C LEU A 217 -23.06 -18.26 0.08
N ASN A 218 -23.31 -19.34 0.84
CA ASN A 218 -23.03 -20.71 0.40
C ASN A 218 -24.18 -21.31 -0.42
N ASN A 219 -25.36 -20.69 -0.41
CA ASN A 219 -26.50 -21.14 -1.21
C ASN A 219 -26.40 -20.58 -2.63
N GLU A 220 -26.79 -21.35 -3.64
CA GLU A 220 -26.89 -20.86 -5.01
C GLU A 220 -27.85 -19.66 -5.08
N ASN A 221 -27.44 -18.58 -5.74
CA ASN A 221 -28.32 -17.44 -5.99
C ASN A 221 -27.91 -16.65 -7.24
N LEU A 222 -28.41 -17.08 -8.40
CA LEU A 222 -28.13 -16.45 -9.69
C LEU A 222 -28.64 -15.00 -9.78
N GLU A 223 -29.78 -14.68 -9.15
CA GLU A 223 -30.34 -13.33 -9.17
C GLU A 223 -29.43 -12.33 -8.45
N ALA A 224 -28.96 -12.69 -7.24
CA ALA A 224 -28.02 -11.87 -6.51
C ALA A 224 -26.66 -11.79 -7.21
N LEU A 225 -26.20 -12.90 -7.79
CA LEU A 225 -24.97 -12.93 -8.58
C LEU A 225 -25.05 -11.94 -9.75
N GLU A 226 -26.16 -11.93 -10.50
CA GLU A 226 -26.38 -10.98 -11.59
C GLU A 226 -26.43 -9.52 -11.10
N LYS A 227 -27.04 -9.27 -9.93
CA LYS A 227 -27.05 -7.92 -9.31
C LYS A 227 -25.67 -7.46 -8.82
N GLY A 228 -24.79 -8.38 -8.45
CA GLY A 228 -23.45 -8.07 -7.94
C GLY A 228 -22.33 -8.05 -8.99
N LEU A 229 -22.54 -8.72 -10.13
CA LEU A 229 -21.65 -8.72 -11.29
C LEU A 229 -21.21 -7.32 -11.77
N PRO A 230 -22.04 -6.26 -11.73
CA PRO A 230 -21.63 -4.91 -12.11
C PRO A 230 -20.35 -4.42 -11.41
N ASN A 231 -20.05 -4.88 -10.19
CA ASN A 231 -18.79 -4.55 -9.51
C ASN A 231 -17.58 -5.07 -10.30
N LEU A 232 -17.55 -6.36 -10.62
CA LEU A 232 -16.48 -6.97 -11.42
C LEU A 232 -16.39 -6.34 -12.82
N LEU A 233 -17.54 -6.20 -13.49
CA LEU A 233 -17.60 -5.64 -14.84
C LEU A 233 -17.08 -4.20 -14.89
N LYS A 234 -17.29 -3.41 -13.82
CA LYS A 234 -16.73 -2.07 -13.71
C LYS A 234 -15.21 -2.10 -13.56
N HIS A 235 -14.65 -2.98 -12.72
CA HIS A 235 -13.20 -3.15 -12.59
C HIS A 235 -12.56 -3.61 -13.91
N VAL A 236 -13.18 -4.57 -14.61
CA VAL A 236 -12.77 -5.01 -15.94
C VAL A 236 -12.77 -3.84 -16.93
N SER A 237 -13.85 -3.06 -16.96
CA SER A 237 -13.95 -1.88 -17.83
C SER A 237 -12.90 -0.82 -17.52
N ASN A 238 -12.59 -0.57 -16.24
CA ASN A 238 -11.53 0.37 -15.88
C ASN A 238 -10.17 -0.09 -16.46
N ILE A 239 -9.79 -1.34 -16.26
CA ILE A 239 -8.51 -1.87 -16.78
C ILE A 239 -8.47 -1.88 -18.31
N LYS A 240 -9.51 -2.43 -18.94
CA LYS A 240 -9.55 -2.60 -20.40
C LYS A 240 -9.80 -1.30 -21.15
N ASN A 241 -10.77 -0.50 -20.72
CA ASN A 241 -11.25 0.65 -21.49
C ASN A 241 -10.61 1.97 -21.05
N VAL A 242 -10.18 2.12 -19.79
CA VAL A 242 -9.49 3.33 -19.32
C VAL A 242 -7.99 3.16 -19.47
N TYR A 243 -7.40 2.15 -18.82
CA TYR A 243 -5.95 1.93 -18.85
C TYR A 243 -5.45 1.23 -20.12
N LYS A 244 -6.35 0.70 -20.95
CA LYS A 244 -6.02 0.00 -22.20
C LYS A 244 -5.05 -1.17 -22.01
N LEU A 245 -5.17 -1.86 -20.88
CA LEU A 245 -4.37 -3.05 -20.57
C LEU A 245 -5.16 -4.32 -20.85
N PRO A 246 -4.51 -5.37 -21.38
CA PRO A 246 -5.15 -6.67 -21.48
C PRO A 246 -5.38 -7.23 -20.07
N CYS A 247 -6.53 -7.85 -19.87
CA CYS A 247 -6.89 -8.45 -18.59
C CYS A 247 -7.54 -9.83 -18.74
N VAL A 248 -7.43 -10.61 -17.68
CA VAL A 248 -8.13 -11.88 -17.47
C VAL A 248 -8.79 -11.84 -16.11
N VAL A 249 -9.99 -12.42 -16.01
CA VAL A 249 -10.64 -12.61 -14.71
C VAL A 249 -10.26 -13.99 -14.18
N ALA A 250 -9.72 -14.05 -12.96
CA ALA A 250 -9.48 -15.29 -12.26
C ALA A 250 -10.58 -15.50 -11.22
N ILE A 251 -11.38 -16.57 -11.37
CA ILE A 251 -12.40 -16.93 -10.38
C ILE A 251 -11.78 -17.96 -9.44
N ASN A 252 -11.52 -17.57 -8.20
CA ASN A 252 -11.07 -18.52 -7.19
C ASN A 252 -12.25 -19.40 -6.78
N ALA A 253 -12.13 -20.69 -7.07
CA ALA A 253 -13.20 -21.68 -6.86
C ALA A 253 -13.42 -21.96 -5.37
N PHE A 254 -14.69 -22.01 -4.95
CA PHE A 254 -15.09 -22.56 -3.65
C PHE A 254 -15.91 -23.85 -3.82
N PRO A 255 -15.86 -24.78 -2.85
CA PRO A 255 -16.62 -26.04 -2.93
C PRO A 255 -18.14 -25.87 -3.05
N THR A 256 -18.66 -24.70 -2.67
CA THR A 256 -20.09 -24.38 -2.69
C THR A 256 -20.54 -23.69 -3.98
N ASP A 257 -19.60 -23.29 -4.84
CA ASP A 257 -19.93 -22.59 -6.08
C ASP A 257 -20.54 -23.60 -7.06
N THR A 258 -21.70 -23.26 -7.63
CA THR A 258 -22.35 -24.15 -8.60
C THR A 258 -21.84 -23.90 -10.02
N LYS A 259 -21.98 -24.90 -10.89
CA LYS A 259 -21.64 -24.77 -12.31
C LYS A 259 -22.44 -23.63 -12.97
N ALA A 260 -23.72 -23.48 -12.63
CA ALA A 260 -24.57 -22.42 -13.14
C ALA A 260 -24.05 -21.02 -12.73
N GLU A 261 -23.60 -20.85 -11.49
CA GLU A 261 -23.01 -19.58 -11.03
C GLU A 261 -21.72 -19.25 -11.77
N LEU A 262 -20.83 -20.24 -11.93
CA LEU A 262 -19.57 -20.05 -12.67
C LEU A 262 -19.82 -19.70 -14.14
N ASP A 263 -20.75 -20.39 -14.79
CA ASP A 263 -21.12 -20.15 -16.20
C ASP A 263 -21.76 -18.77 -16.39
N LEU A 264 -22.53 -18.28 -15.41
CA LEU A 264 -23.07 -16.93 -15.44
C LEU A 264 -21.96 -15.86 -15.36
N VAL A 265 -20.96 -16.04 -14.48
CA VAL A 265 -19.83 -15.10 -14.40
C VAL A 265 -19.02 -15.12 -15.69
N GLU A 266 -18.75 -16.31 -16.24
CA GLU A 266 -18.00 -16.46 -17.48
C GLU A 266 -18.72 -15.81 -18.67
N SER A 267 -20.01 -16.09 -18.86
CA SER A 267 -20.80 -15.51 -19.95
C SER A 267 -20.79 -13.98 -19.92
N LYS A 268 -21.01 -13.37 -18.75
CA LYS A 268 -21.02 -11.90 -18.58
C LYS A 268 -19.64 -11.26 -18.80
N CYS A 269 -18.55 -11.94 -18.45
CA CYS A 269 -17.20 -11.46 -18.76
C CYS A 269 -16.88 -11.57 -20.27
N ARG A 270 -17.35 -12.64 -20.93
CA ARG A 270 -17.19 -12.85 -22.37
C ARG A 270 -17.95 -11.81 -23.19
N GLU A 271 -19.10 -11.31 -22.72
CA GLU A 271 -19.80 -10.18 -23.34
C GLU A 271 -18.93 -8.90 -23.42
N LEU A 272 -18.03 -8.70 -22.45
CA LEU A 272 -17.02 -7.63 -22.47
C LEU A 272 -15.76 -8.00 -23.26
N GLY A 273 -15.70 -9.19 -23.87
CA GLY A 273 -14.54 -9.72 -24.58
C GLY A 273 -13.33 -9.90 -23.67
N VAL A 274 -13.54 -10.45 -22.47
CA VAL A 274 -12.50 -10.77 -21.49
C VAL A 274 -12.60 -12.24 -21.12
N ASN A 275 -11.44 -12.92 -21.10
CA ASN A 275 -11.37 -14.33 -20.73
C ASN A 275 -11.54 -14.51 -19.21
N VAL A 276 -12.11 -15.65 -18.83
CA VAL A 276 -12.23 -16.08 -17.45
C VAL A 276 -11.48 -17.40 -17.29
N ALA A 277 -10.68 -17.50 -16.24
CA ALA A 277 -10.01 -18.72 -15.83
C ALA A 277 -10.49 -19.11 -14.42
N LEU A 278 -10.90 -20.35 -14.25
CA LEU A 278 -11.16 -20.91 -12.93
C LEU A 278 -9.82 -21.23 -12.27
N SER A 279 -9.65 -20.78 -11.02
CA SER A 279 -8.43 -20.96 -10.23
C SER A 279 -8.72 -21.86 -9.04
N GLU A 280 -8.00 -22.97 -8.96
CA GLU A 280 -8.04 -23.97 -7.89
C GLU A 280 -6.71 -24.05 -7.13
N VAL A 281 -5.84 -23.04 -7.26
CA VAL A 281 -4.48 -23.03 -6.70
C VAL A 281 -4.41 -23.28 -5.19
N TRP A 282 -5.46 -22.91 -4.45
CA TRP A 282 -5.54 -23.19 -3.01
C TRP A 282 -5.62 -24.69 -2.69
N ALA A 283 -6.37 -25.46 -3.50
CA ALA A 283 -6.58 -26.89 -3.29
C ALA A 283 -5.57 -27.77 -4.04
N LYS A 284 -5.06 -27.29 -5.19
CA LYS A 284 -4.28 -28.09 -6.15
C LYS A 284 -2.87 -27.53 -6.43
N GLY A 285 -2.44 -26.48 -5.74
CA GLY A 285 -1.15 -25.85 -5.99
C GLY A 285 -1.04 -25.29 -7.41
N GLY A 286 0.16 -25.28 -7.99
CA GLY A 286 0.42 -24.75 -9.33
C GLY A 286 -0.36 -25.46 -10.45
N LEU A 287 -0.77 -26.72 -10.26
CA LEU A 287 -1.59 -27.46 -11.24
C LEU A 287 -3.00 -26.86 -11.39
N GLY A 288 -3.51 -26.18 -10.37
CA GLY A 288 -4.83 -25.54 -10.38
C GLY A 288 -4.84 -24.08 -10.88
N GLY A 289 -3.71 -23.58 -11.39
CA GLY A 289 -3.51 -22.19 -11.80
C GLY A 289 -3.43 -21.97 -13.30
#